data_AF-A0A930E6X8-F1
#
_entry.id   AF-A0A930E6X8-F1
#
_cell.length_a   1.000
_cell.length_b   1.000
_cell.length_c   1.000
_cell.angle_alpha   90.00
_cell.angle_beta   90.00
_cell.angle_gamma   90.00
#
_symmetry.space_group_name_H-M   'P 1'
#
loop_
_entity.id
_entity.type
_entity.pdbx_description
1 polymer ?
#
loop_
_entity_poly.entity_id
_entity_poly.type
_entity_poly.pdbx_seq_one_letter_code
_entity_poly.pdbx_strand_id
1 'polypeptide(L)' 'RYANVLDLFREFNGASLNLVAVYNENKERVGYLPKEQSEIIARLIDSGKKVIAIPIPFDEEVALKVYLVD' A
#
# COMPACT_ATOMS: atom_id res chain seq x y z
N ARG A 1 -10.17 15.12 -11.62
CA ARG A 1 -10.13 13.65 -11.50
C ARG A 1 -9.47 13.38 -10.16
N TYR A 2 -10.20 12.86 -9.17
CA TYR A 2 -9.60 12.55 -7.87
C TYR A 2 -8.44 11.57 -8.10
N ALA A 3 -7.32 11.77 -7.43
CA ALA A 3 -6.19 10.86 -7.53
C ALA A 3 -6.68 9.45 -7.14
N ASN A 4 -6.41 8.45 -7.99
CA ASN A 4 -6.92 7.09 -7.79
C ASN A 4 -6.41 6.55 -6.45
N VAL A 5 -7.31 6.41 -5.48
CA VAL A 5 -6.99 5.90 -4.15
C VAL A 5 -6.63 4.42 -4.28
N LEU A 6 -5.52 4.04 -3.67
CA LEU A 6 -5.03 2.67 -3.62
C LEU A 6 -5.29 2.10 -2.24
N ASP A 7 -5.85 0.89 -2.20
CA ASP A 7 -6.01 0.14 -0.96
C ASP A 7 -4.73 -0.67 -0.69
N LEU A 8 -4.31 -0.70 0.58
CA LEU A 8 -3.14 -1.47 1.03
C LEU A 8 -3.60 -2.64 1.91
N PHE A 9 -3.23 -3.86 1.52
CA PHE A 9 -3.62 -5.08 2.23
C PHE A 9 -2.42 -5.93 2.59
N ARG A 10 -2.51 -6.59 3.75
CA ARG A 10 -1.57 -7.62 4.15
C ARG A 10 -1.80 -8.88 3.33
N GLU A 11 -0.73 -9.37 2.73
CA GLU A 11 -0.69 -10.71 2.17
C GLU A 11 0.36 -11.55 2.91
N PHE A 12 0.02 -12.80 3.16
CA PHE A 12 0.92 -13.80 3.74
C PHE A 12 1.27 -14.79 2.65
N ASN A 13 2.46 -14.66 2.08
CA ASN A 13 3.03 -15.66 1.19
C ASN A 13 4.47 -15.97 1.61
N GLY A 14 5.01 -17.10 1.18
CA GLY A 14 6.34 -17.56 1.58
C GLY A 14 7.51 -16.67 1.15
N ALA A 15 7.27 -15.54 0.47
CA ALA A 15 8.31 -14.66 -0.04
C ALA A 15 8.73 -13.54 0.94
N SER A 16 7.83 -13.08 1.82
CA SER A 16 8.14 -12.08 2.85
C SER A 16 7.10 -12.06 3.97
N LEU A 17 7.55 -11.91 5.22
CA LEU A 17 6.67 -11.78 6.38
C LEU A 17 5.84 -10.49 6.34
N ASN A 18 6.38 -9.39 5.79
CA ASN A 18 5.76 -8.06 5.84
C ASN A 18 5.21 -7.62 4.47
N LEU A 19 4.71 -8.55 3.67
CA LEU A 19 4.24 -8.24 2.32
C LEU A 19 2.95 -7.39 2.36
N VAL A 20 2.97 -6.27 1.64
CA VAL A 20 1.79 -5.41 1.50
C VAL A 20 1.45 -5.29 0.03
N ALA A 21 0.29 -5.82 -0.35
CA ALA A 21 -0.25 -5.75 -1.70
C ALA A 21 -1.00 -4.43 -1.90
N VAL A 22 -0.87 -3.87 -3.10
CA VAL A 22 -1.50 -2.61 -3.50
C VAL A 22 -2.61 -2.92 -4.49
N TYR A 23 -3.81 -2.41 -4.22
CA TYR A 23 -5.01 -2.63 -5.03
C TYR A 23 -5.57 -1.32 -5.56
N ASN A 24 -6.07 -1.35 -6.81
CA ASN A 24 -6.78 -0.21 -7.40
C ASN A 24 -8.28 -0.22 -7.02
N GLU A 25 -9.00 0.80 -7.50
CA GLU A 25 -10.44 0.96 -7.28
C GLU A 25 -11.29 -0.21 -7.81
N ASN A 26 -10.80 -0.94 -8.82
CA ASN A 26 -11.43 -2.13 -9.39
C ASN A 26 -11.12 -3.41 -8.60
N LYS A 27 -10.43 -3.31 -7.46
CA LYS A 27 -9.96 -4.45 -6.65
C LYS A 27 -8.98 -5.36 -7.40
N GLU A 28 -8.25 -4.80 -8.35
CA GLU A 28 -7.15 -5.49 -9.04
C GLU A 28 -5.83 -5.18 -8.33
N ARG A 29 -5.00 -6.21 -8.12
CA ARG A 29 -3.67 -6.03 -7.53
C ARG A 29 -2.74 -5.41 -8.57
N VAL A 30 -2.25 -4.22 -8.29
CA VAL A 30 -1.34 -3.48 -9.18
C VAL A 30 0.13 -3.66 -8.80
N GLY A 31 0.43 -4.23 -7.63
CA GLY A 31 1.79 -4.54 -7.22
C GLY A 31 1.92 -4.78 -5.72
N TYR A 32 3.14 -4.63 -5.22
CA TYR A 32 3.49 -4.70 -3.80
C TYR A 32 4.30 -3.48 -3.39
N LEU A 33 4.24 -3.12 -2.12
CA LEU A 33 5.18 -2.15 -1.56
C LEU A 33 6.62 -2.71 -1.56
N PRO A 34 7.64 -1.86 -1.77
CA PRO A 34 9.03 -2.23 -1.57
C PRO A 34 9.27 -2.75 -0.15
N LYS A 35 10.15 -3.75 -0.01
CA LYS A 35 10.41 -4.46 1.26
C LYS A 35 10.87 -3.51 2.37
N GLU A 36 11.64 -2.50 2.00
CA GLU A 36 12.25 -1.52 2.91
C GLU A 36 11.19 -0.62 3.56
N GLN A 37 10.05 -0.43 2.89
CA GLN A 37 8.96 0.42 3.36
C GLN A 37 7.76 -0.39 3.89
N SER A 38 7.71 -1.69 3.61
CA SER A 38 6.53 -2.50 3.87
C SER A 38 6.35 -2.86 5.36
N GLU A 39 7.42 -2.88 6.16
CA GLU A 39 7.35 -3.30 7.57
C GLU A 39 6.42 -2.42 8.42
N ILE A 40 6.58 -1.09 8.35
CA ILE A 40 5.79 -0.16 9.15
C ILE A 40 4.32 -0.24 8.74
N ILE A 41 4.07 -0.26 7.43
CA ILE A 41 2.70 -0.36 6.89
C ILE A 41 2.07 -1.70 7.28
N ALA A 42 2.84 -2.78 7.21
CA ALA A 42 2.34 -4.10 7.56
C ALA A 42 1.88 -4.16 9.02
N ARG A 43 2.71 -3.64 9.95
CA ARG A 43 2.38 -3.58 11.38
C ARG A 43 1.14 -2.73 11.66
N LEU A 44 0.96 -1.62 10.95
CA LEU A 44 -0.24 -0.78 11.08
C LEU A 44 -1.50 -1.55 10.68
N ILE A 45 -1.46 -2.24 9.53
CA ILE A 45 -2.59 -3.06 9.07
C ILE A 45 -2.85 -4.22 10.04
N ASP A 46 -1.80 -4.92 10.49
CA ASP A 46 -1.90 -6.02 11.46
C ASP A 46 -2.50 -5.55 12.80
N SER A 47 -2.32 -4.28 13.18
CA SER A 47 -2.97 -3.66 14.35
C SER A 47 -4.43 -3.25 14.15
N GLY A 48 -5.01 -3.56 12.97
CA GLY A 48 -6.39 -3.24 12.60
C GLY A 48 -6.59 -1.84 12.05
N LYS A 49 -5.52 -1.10 11.74
CA LYS A 49 -5.65 0.23 11.11
C LYS A 49 -5.94 0.11 9.63
N LYS A 50 -6.87 0.92 9.15
CA LYS A 50 -7.10 1.07 7.71
C LYS A 50 -6.06 2.03 7.14
N VAL A 51 -5.39 1.60 6.08
CA VAL A 51 -4.35 2.38 5.41
C VAL A 51 -4.66 2.46 3.93
N ILE A 52 -4.61 3.66 3.37
CA ILE A 52 -4.74 3.91 1.93
C ILE A 52 -3.52 4.66 1.43
N ALA A 53 -3.29 4.62 0.12
CA ALA A 53 -2.26 5.41 -0.53
C ALA A 53 -2.83 6.23 -1.69
N ILE A 54 -2.25 7.40 -1.91
CA ILE A 54 -2.47 8.20 -3.10
C ILE A 54 -1.15 8.25 -3.88
N PRO A 55 -1.11 7.79 -5.14
CA PRO A 55 0.07 7.95 -5.97
C PRO A 55 0.23 9.43 -6.33
N ILE A 56 1.44 9.94 -6.14
CA ILE A 56 1.84 11.30 -6.51
C ILE A 56 3.02 11.24 -7.48
N PRO A 57 3.09 12.13 -8.48
CA PRO A 57 4.28 12.26 -9.32
C PRO A 57 5.51 12.54 -8.45
N PHE A 58 6.61 11.84 -8.72
CA PHE A 58 7.88 12.04 -8.02
C PHE A 58 9.05 11.86 -8.99
N ASP A 59 9.53 12.97 -9.54
CA ASP A 59 10.53 12.99 -10.61
C ASP A 59 10.13 12.09 -11.79
N GLU A 60 10.96 11.10 -12.14
CA GLU A 60 10.69 10.09 -13.18
C GLU A 60 9.94 8.86 -12.65
N GLU A 61 9.54 8.87 -11.38
CA GLU A 61 8.88 7.78 -10.67
C GLU A 61 7.51 8.19 -10.07
N VAL A 62 6.92 7.27 -9.32
CA VAL A 62 5.67 7.48 -8.57
C VAL A 62 5.94 7.22 -7.10
N ALA A 63 5.71 8.23 -6.27
CA ALA A 63 5.72 8.07 -4.82
C ALA A 63 4.31 7.78 -4.31
N LEU A 64 4.21 7.09 -3.17
CA LEU A 64 2.95 6.82 -2.50
C LEU A 64 2.84 7.70 -1.26
N LYS A 65 1.85 8.60 -1.25
CA LYS A 65 1.46 9.31 -0.04
C LYS A 65 0.47 8.47 0.74
N VAL A 66 0.91 7.96 1.89
CA VAL A 66 0.15 7.01 2.72
C VAL A 66 -0.68 7.76 3.75
N TYR A 67 -1.94 7.36 3.92
CA TYR A 67 -2.87 7.91 4.89
C TYR A 67 -3.40 6.80 5.80
N LEU A 68 -3.45 7.09 7.10
CA LEU A 68 -4.24 6.35 8.07
C LEU A 68 -5.65 6.90 8.05
N VAL A 69 -6.63 6.02 7.87
CA VAL A 69 -8.05 6.38 7.87
C VAL A 69 -8.69 5.74 9.10
N ASP A 70 -9.45 6.54 9.84
CA ASP A 70 -10.28 6.11 10.96
C ASP A 70 -11.59 5.48 10.44
#